data_AF-A0A926FCU8-F1
#
_entry.id   AF-A0A926FCU8-F1
#
_cell.length_a   1.000
_cell.length_b   1.000
_cell.length_c   1.000
_cell.angle_alpha   90.00
_cell.angle_beta   90.00
_cell.angle_gamma   90.00
#
_symmetry.space_group_name_H-M   'P 1'
#
loop_
_entity.id
_entity.type
_entity.pdbx_description
1 polymer ?
#
loop_
_entity_poly.entity_id
_entity_poly.type
_entity_poly.pdbx_seq_one_letter_code
_entity_poly.pdbx_strand_id
1 'polypeptide(L)' 'MPGLSDRCGVCAQEFQFSLSRCAFCHKTFCSSCSFRVGGNAFCSKTCGHVFFYGSDEDVEDAGTPGFEEEE' A
#
# COMPACT_ATOMS: atom_id res chain seq x y z
N MET A 1 -6.99 0.44 28.06
CA MET A 1 -6.85 0.83 26.64
C MET A 1 -6.69 -0.44 25.84
N PRO A 2 -7.65 -0.85 25.00
CA PRO A 2 -7.45 -2.03 24.16
C PRO A 2 -6.24 -1.74 23.27
N GLY A 3 -5.19 -2.54 23.43
CA GLY A 3 -3.99 -2.45 22.62
C GLY A 3 -4.38 -2.60 21.15
N LEU A 4 -3.76 -1.78 20.29
CA LEU A 4 -4.00 -1.82 18.85
C LEU A 4 -3.39 -3.10 18.29
N SER A 5 -4.10 -4.22 18.37
CA SER A 5 -3.69 -5.47 17.74
C SER A 5 -4.19 -5.53 16.30
N ASP A 6 -3.28 -5.78 15.37
CA ASP A 6 -3.59 -5.90 13.95
C ASP A 6 -3.06 -7.25 13.44
N ARG A 7 -3.73 -7.83 12.44
CA ARG A 7 -3.42 -9.17 11.95
C ARG A 7 -2.96 -9.11 10.51
N CYS A 8 -1.81 -9.70 10.22
CA CYS A 8 -1.30 -9.77 8.86
C CYS A 8 -2.22 -10.62 7.99
N GLY A 9 -2.78 -10.05 6.92
CA GLY A 9 -3.63 -10.77 5.98
C GLY A 9 -2.90 -11.79 5.08
N VAL A 10 -1.58 -11.93 5.22
CA VAL A 10 -0.73 -12.86 4.44
C VAL A 10 -0.30 -14.05 5.29
N CYS A 11 0.43 -13.82 6.40
CA CYS A 11 0.90 -14.88 7.28
C CYS A 11 -0.05 -15.19 8.45
N ALA A 12 -1.14 -14.43 8.59
CA ALA A 12 -2.15 -14.58 9.63
C ALA A 12 -1.63 -14.39 11.07
N GLN A 13 -0.41 -13.85 11.25
CA GLN A 13 0.14 -13.50 12.55
C GLN A 13 -0.48 -12.22 13.10
N GLU A 14 -0.66 -12.19 14.42
CA GLU A 14 -1.15 -11.04 15.16
C GLU A 14 0.02 -10.23 15.69
N PHE A 15 -0.07 -8.92 15.55
CA PHE A 15 0.93 -7.96 15.98
C PHE A 15 0.28 -6.96 16.93
N GLN A 16 0.99 -6.55 17.97
CA GLN A 16 0.49 -5.59 18.96
C GLN A 16 0.73 -4.13 18.52
N PHE A 17 0.89 -3.90 17.22
CA PHE A 17 1.12 -2.60 16.60
C PHE A 17 0.38 -2.51 15.27
N SER A 18 0.17 -1.28 14.77
CA SER A 18 -0.49 -1.05 13.49
C SER A 18 0.36 -1.57 12.32
N LEU A 19 -0.26 -2.42 11.50
CA LEU A 19 0.36 -2.95 10.30
C LEU A 19 0.16 -1.99 9.12
N SER A 20 1.09 -2.02 8.17
CA SER A 20 0.95 -1.26 6.92
C SER A 20 -0.19 -1.82 6.07
N ARG A 21 -0.91 -0.95 5.37
CA ARG A 21 -2.02 -1.34 4.48
C ARG A 21 -1.58 -1.28 3.02
N CYS A 22 -2.03 -2.25 2.24
CA CYS A 22 -1.75 -2.32 0.80
C CYS A 22 -2.49 -1.20 0.06
N ALA A 23 -1.81 -0.41 -0.76
CA ALA A 23 -2.44 0.68 -1.52
C ALA A 23 -3.45 0.20 -2.57
N PHE A 24 -3.44 -1.10 -2.93
CA PHE A 24 -4.34 -1.68 -3.93
C PHE A 24 -5.57 -2.35 -3.30
N CYS A 25 -5.37 -3.26 -2.35
CA CYS A 25 -6.45 -4.07 -1.76
C CYS A 25 -6.78 -3.71 -0.30
N HIS A 26 -6.10 -2.71 0.25
CA HIS A 26 -6.28 -2.17 1.61
C HIS A 26 -6.03 -3.19 2.73
N LYS A 27 -5.51 -4.37 2.39
CA LYS A 27 -5.20 -5.44 3.33
C LYS A 27 -3.97 -5.10 4.16
N THR A 28 -4.01 -5.42 5.45
CA THR A 28 -2.87 -5.24 6.36
C THR A 28 -1.81 -6.30 6.15
N PHE A 29 -0.54 -5.90 6.16
CA PHE A 29 0.61 -6.80 5.99
C PHE A 29 1.76 -6.43 6.92
N CYS A 30 2.56 -7.42 7.32
CA CYS A 30 3.73 -7.19 8.17
C CYS A 30 4.96 -6.83 7.33
N SER A 31 5.98 -6.24 7.95
CA SER A 31 7.22 -5.88 7.27
C SER A 31 7.90 -7.07 6.57
N SER A 32 7.77 -8.29 7.11
CA SER A 32 8.30 -9.52 6.50
C SER A 32 7.52 -9.96 5.26
N CYS A 33 6.21 -9.73 5.22
CA CYS A 33 5.37 -10.01 4.05
C CYS A 33 5.24 -8.80 3.11
N SER A 34 5.95 -7.71 3.41
CA SER A 34 5.91 -6.50 2.58
C SER A 34 6.64 -6.75 1.27
N PHE A 35 5.96 -6.49 0.16
CA PHE A 35 6.56 -6.49 -1.16
C PHE A 35 6.74 -5.04 -1.60
N ARG A 36 7.99 -4.63 -1.86
CA ARG A 36 8.31 -3.25 -2.26
C ARG A 36 8.64 -3.17 -3.74
N VAL A 37 7.96 -2.29 -4.46
CA VAL A 37 8.22 -1.99 -5.88
C VAL A 37 7.97 -0.50 -6.13
N GLY A 38 8.87 0.15 -6.87
CA GLY A 38 8.72 1.59 -7.22
C GLY A 38 8.61 2.53 -6.02
N GLY A 39 9.16 2.16 -4.85
CA GLY A 39 9.07 2.95 -3.61
C GLY A 39 7.84 2.68 -2.74
N ASN A 40 6.84 1.95 -3.25
CA ASN A 40 5.61 1.61 -2.51
C ASN A 40 5.65 0.20 -1.92
N ALA A 41 4.88 -0.03 -0.86
CA ALA A 41 4.78 -1.32 -0.16
C ALA A 41 3.39 -1.96 -0.34
N PHE A 42 3.38 -3.24 -0.71
CA PHE A 42 2.18 -4.01 -1.03
C PHE A 42 2.14 -5.32 -0.25
N CYS A 43 0.95 -5.90 -0.11
CA CYS A 43 0.77 -7.19 0.57
C CYS A 43 1.26 -8.39 -0.25
N SER A 44 1.45 -8.24 -1.57
CA SER A 44 1.86 -9.33 -2.46
C SER A 44 2.53 -8.81 -3.73
N LYS A 45 3.31 -9.69 -4.38
CA LYS A 45 3.92 -9.41 -5.68
C LYS A 45 2.85 -9.11 -6.74
N THR A 46 1.72 -9.81 -6.69
CA THR A 46 0.59 -9.58 -7.61
C THR A 46 0.02 -8.18 -7.45
N CYS A 47 -0.25 -7.72 -6.22
CA CYS A 47 -0.78 -6.36 -6.01
C CYS A 47 0.20 -5.27 -6.46
N GLY A 48 1.50 -5.44 -6.18
CA GLY A 48 2.52 -4.50 -6.64
C GLY A 48 2.70 -4.52 -8.17
N HIS A 49 2.61 -5.69 -8.79
CA HIS A 49 2.73 -5.82 -10.24
C HIS A 49 1.50 -5.30 -10.97
N VAL A 50 0.30 -5.49 -10.43
CA VAL A 50 -0.92 -4.88 -10.97
C VAL A 50 -0.81 -3.36 -10.81
N PHE A 51 -0.60 -2.84 -9.59
CA PHE A 51 -0.46 -1.38 -9.37
C PHE A 51 0.61 -0.70 -10.26
N PHE A 52 1.71 -1.40 -10.59
CA PHE A 52 2.79 -0.85 -11.42
C PHE A 52 2.66 -1.17 -12.93
N TYR A 53 2.02 -2.27 -13.32
CA TYR A 53 1.98 -2.76 -14.72
C TYR A 53 0.57 -3.05 -15.27
N GLY A 54 -0.52 -2.87 -14.52
CA GLY A 54 -1.89 -3.11 -15.00
C GLY A 54 -2.97 -2.48 -14.12
N SER A 55 -3.85 -1.64 -14.63
CA SER A 55 -4.43 -1.71 -15.97
C SER A 55 -4.00 -0.54 -16.85
N ASP A 56 -3.66 -0.85 -18.10
CA ASP A 56 -3.76 0.08 -19.22
C ASP A 56 -5.26 0.32 -19.47
N GLU A 57 -5.92 1.07 -18.57
CA GLU A 57 -7.31 1.55 -18.68
C GLU A 57 -7.59 2.43 -17.44
N ASP A 58 -7.81 3.73 -17.69
CA ASP A 58 -8.20 4.83 -16.77
C ASP A 58 -7.09 5.57 -15.99
N VAL A 59 -6.59 6.62 -16.63
CA VAL A 59 -5.90 7.76 -16.00
C VAL A 59 -6.94 8.64 -15.29
N GLU A 60 -6.96 8.70 -13.96
CA GLU A 60 -7.48 9.88 -13.23
C GLU A 60 -6.66 10.16 -11.96
N ASP A 61 -5.88 11.23 -12.05
CA ASP A 61 -5.55 12.21 -11.00
C ASP A 61 -5.12 11.71 -9.60
N ALA A 62 -3.80 11.73 -9.36
CA ALA A 62 -3.24 11.82 -8.01
C ALA A 62 -2.29 13.03 -7.90
N GLY A 63 -2.89 14.22 -7.94
CA GLY A 63 -2.49 15.42 -7.22
C GLY A 63 -0.99 15.70 -7.03
N THR A 64 -0.41 16.46 -7.97
CA THR A 64 0.62 17.44 -7.61
C THR A 64 -0.09 18.73 -7.19
N PRO A 65 -0.05 19.15 -5.90
CA PRO A 65 -0.49 20.50 -5.55
C PRO A 65 0.48 21.50 -6.21
N GLY A 66 -0.11 22.53 -6.81
CA GLY A 66 0.54 23.43 -7.75
C GLY A 66 1.77 24.17 -7.22
N PHE A 67 2.63 24.53 -8.16
CA PHE A 67 3.44 25.72 -8.06
C PHE A 67 3.08 26.59 -9.25
N GLU A 68 2.18 27.55 -9.01
CA GLU A 68 1.92 28.65 -9.94
C GLU A 68 3.14 29.56 -9.91
N GLU A 69 3.93 29.58 -10.99
CA GLU A 69 4.91 30.63 -11.23
C GLU A 69 4.21 31.71 -12.05
N GLU A 70 3.76 32.74 -11.36
CA GLU A 70 3.29 34.00 -11.93
C GLU A 70 4.48 34.76 -12.53
N GLU A 71 4.40 35.16 -13.80
CA GLU A 71 5.30 36.13 -14.44
C GLU A 71 4.48 37.27 -15.09
#